data_AF-A0A6M3HV79-F1
#
_entry.id   AF-A0A6M3HV79-F1
#
_cell.length_a   1.000
_cell.length_b   1.000
_cell.length_c   1.000
_cell.angle_alpha   90.00
_cell.angle_beta   90.00
_cell.angle_gamma   90.00
#
_symmetry.space_group_name_H-M   'P 1'
#
loop_
_entity.id
_entity.type
_entity.pdbx_description
1 polymer ?
#
loop_
_entity_poly.entity_id
_entity_poly.type
_entity_poly.pdbx_seq_one_letter_code
_entity_poly.pdbx_strand_id
1 'polypeptide(L)'
;MVLMKFEQIKDESPEGFRRLTGVKRTTFTVMTMILNEAQFQLKAKGGKPNKLSIEDRLLMALEYLREYRTYFHISRSYGLSESACYRNIRWVEDTLIKDGQFSLPGRKALLKSDVDYEVVLI
;
A
#
# COMPACT_ATOMS: atom_id res chain seq x y z
N MET A 1 -0.48 -22.71 1.41
CA MET A 1 0.29 -21.77 2.25
C MET A 1 0.37 -20.48 1.46
N VAL A 2 -0.21 -19.37 1.94
CA VAL A 2 -0.07 -18.09 1.22
C VAL A 2 1.37 -17.67 1.44
N LEU A 3 2.20 -17.70 0.39
CA LEU A 3 3.55 -17.16 0.47
C LEU A 3 3.43 -15.68 0.85
N MET A 4 4.11 -15.27 1.92
CA MET A 4 4.27 -13.86 2.24
C MET A 4 5.06 -13.23 1.10
N LYS A 5 4.44 -12.31 0.36
CA LYS A 5 5.00 -11.77 -0.88
C LYS A 5 6.10 -10.76 -0.57
N PHE A 6 5.94 -10.01 0.52
CA PHE A 6 6.96 -9.12 1.03
C PHE A 6 8.27 -9.85 1.35
N GLU A 7 8.21 -11.03 1.96
CA GLU A 7 9.41 -11.81 2.29
C GLU A 7 10.26 -12.19 1.07
N GLN A 8 9.65 -12.28 -0.11
CA GLN A 8 10.37 -12.57 -1.36
C GLN A 8 11.10 -11.35 -1.92
N ILE A 9 10.64 -10.13 -1.59
CA ILE A 9 11.15 -8.89 -2.16
C ILE A 9 11.90 -8.03 -1.13
N LYS A 10 11.90 -8.42 0.15
CA LYS A 10 12.45 -7.61 1.23
C LYS A 10 13.95 -7.34 1.06
N ASP A 11 14.68 -8.24 0.42
CA ASP A 11 16.14 -8.17 0.22
C ASP A 11 16.53 -7.68 -1.19
N GLU A 12 15.56 -7.30 -2.03
CA GLU A 12 15.81 -6.72 -3.35
C GLU A 12 16.66 -5.44 -3.29
N SER A 13 17.43 -5.18 -4.35
CA SER A 13 18.13 -3.88 -4.48
C SER A 13 17.13 -2.72 -4.39
N PRO A 14 17.54 -1.50 -3.96
CA PRO A 14 16.64 -0.35 -3.91
C PRO A 14 15.90 -0.09 -5.24
N GLU A 15 16.59 -0.27 -6.35
CA GLU A 15 16.05 -0.14 -7.71
C GLU A 15 15.09 -1.28 -8.05
N GLY A 16 15.45 -2.52 -7.74
CA GLY A 16 14.60 -3.70 -7.92
C GLY A 16 13.28 -3.57 -7.14
N PHE A 17 13.37 -3.19 -5.87
CA PHE A 17 12.20 -2.95 -5.02
C PHE A 17 11.28 -1.88 -5.60
N ARG A 18 11.85 -0.76 -6.07
CA ARG A 18 11.06 0.31 -6.70
C ARG A 18 10.40 -0.15 -7.99
N ARG A 19 11.08 -0.97 -8.81
CA ARG A 19 10.50 -1.52 -10.04
C ARG A 19 9.34 -2.47 -9.75
N LEU A 20 9.43 -3.28 -8.70
CA LEU A 20 8.40 -4.23 -8.29
C LEU A 20 7.18 -3.53 -7.66
N THR A 21 7.41 -2.57 -6.78
CA THR A 21 6.35 -1.98 -5.94
C THR A 21 5.83 -0.64 -6.46
N GLY A 22 6.57 0.03 -7.34
CA GLY A 22 6.30 1.39 -7.80
C GLY A 22 6.79 2.50 -6.86
N VAL A 23 7.22 2.15 -5.64
CA VAL A 23 7.59 3.14 -4.60
C VAL A 23 9.00 2.88 -4.06
N LYS A 24 9.66 3.93 -3.55
CA LYS A 24 10.95 3.75 -2.87
C LYS A 24 10.74 2.98 -1.56
N ARG A 25 11.77 2.26 -1.09
CA ARG A 25 11.74 1.58 0.21
C ARG A 25 11.42 2.54 1.35
N THR A 26 11.97 3.75 1.33
CA THR A 26 11.68 4.80 2.33
C THR A 26 10.20 5.15 2.36
N THR A 27 9.58 5.38 1.20
CA THR A 27 8.14 5.64 1.07
C THR A 27 7.31 4.46 1.56
N PHE A 28 7.69 3.23 1.17
CA PHE A 28 7.02 2.01 1.62
C PHE A 28 7.03 1.88 3.15
N THR A 29 8.18 2.14 3.79
CA THR A 29 8.31 2.12 5.26
C THR A 29 7.40 3.16 5.93
N VAL A 30 7.29 4.36 5.37
CA VAL A 30 6.37 5.39 5.91
C VAL A 30 4.92 4.93 5.78
N MET A 31 4.53 4.38 4.62
CA MET A 31 3.18 3.85 4.41
C MET A 31 2.88 2.69 5.39
N THR A 32 3.80 1.75 5.59
CA THR A 32 3.58 0.65 6.54
C THR A 32 3.52 1.13 7.98
N MET A 33 4.28 2.16 8.37
CA MET A 33 4.19 2.77 9.70
C MET A 33 2.79 3.34 9.96
N ILE A 34 2.25 4.12 9.01
CA ILE A 34 0.89 4.69 9.10
C ILE A 34 -0.15 3.56 9.22
N LEU A 35 -0.04 2.52 8.39
CA LEU A 35 -0.97 1.40 8.38
C LEU A 35 -0.88 0.56 9.67
N ASN A 36 0.32 0.37 10.23
CA ASN A 36 0.51 -0.33 11.50
C ASN A 36 -0.15 0.42 12.65
N GLU A 37 0.03 1.75 12.74
CA GLU A 37 -0.63 2.58 13.75
C GLU A 37 -2.16 2.47 13.63
N ALA A 38 -2.70 2.62 12.41
CA ALA A 38 -4.14 2.46 12.18
C ALA A 38 -4.64 1.06 12.54
N GLN A 39 -3.86 0.00 12.27
CA GLN A 39 -4.21 -1.36 12.65
C GLN A 39 -4.19 -1.55 14.16
N PHE A 40 -3.22 -0.98 14.87
CA PHE A 40 -3.14 -1.03 16.32
C PHE A 40 -4.40 -0.41 16.96
N GLN A 41 -4.81 0.76 16.49
CA GLN A 41 -6.03 1.43 16.96
C GLN A 41 -7.31 0.62 16.67
N LEU A 42 -7.38 -0.09 15.54
CA LEU A 42 -8.49 -1.00 15.24
C LEU A 42 -8.48 -2.23 16.15
N LYS A 43 -7.30 -2.79 16.43
CA LYS A 43 -7.14 -3.98 17.28
C LYS A 43 -7.46 -3.71 18.74
N ALA A 44 -7.21 -2.49 19.22
CA ALA A 44 -7.65 -2.05 20.54
C ALA A 44 -9.19 -2.15 20.72
N LYS A 45 -9.95 -2.08 19.62
CA LYS A 45 -11.41 -2.25 19.60
C LYS A 45 -11.86 -3.72 19.43
N GLY A 46 -10.91 -4.66 19.32
CA GLY A 46 -11.14 -6.09 19.13
C GLY A 46 -11.21 -6.55 17.67
N GLY A 47 -11.68 -7.78 17.47
CA GLY A 47 -11.92 -8.37 16.16
C GLY A 47 -10.81 -9.28 15.61
N LYS A 48 -11.18 -10.12 14.63
CA LYS A 48 -10.31 -11.17 14.07
C LYS A 48 -9.04 -10.59 13.42
N PRO A 49 -7.85 -11.15 13.68
CA PRO A 49 -6.62 -10.80 12.97
C PRO A 49 -6.76 -10.96 11.45
N ASN A 50 -6.06 -10.11 10.69
CA ASN A 50 -5.99 -10.29 9.24
C ASN A 50 -5.08 -11.47 8.92
N LYS A 51 -5.32 -12.14 7.79
CA LYS A 51 -4.49 -13.28 7.33
C LYS A 51 -3.15 -12.80 6.74
N LEU A 52 -3.12 -11.58 6.21
CA LEU A 52 -1.93 -10.97 5.61
C LEU A 52 -1.27 -9.99 6.58
N SER A 53 0.06 -9.86 6.47
CA SER A 53 0.82 -8.79 7.11
C SER A 53 0.45 -7.43 6.53
N ILE A 54 0.88 -6.34 7.18
CA ILE A 54 0.62 -4.98 6.68
C ILE A 54 1.36 -4.73 5.36
N GLU A 55 2.57 -5.26 5.25
CA GLU A 55 3.40 -5.17 4.05
C GLU A 55 2.72 -5.86 2.87
N ASP A 56 2.20 -7.09 3.06
CA ASP A 56 1.51 -7.81 1.99
C ASP A 56 0.19 -7.15 1.57
N ARG A 57 -0.51 -6.51 2.53
CA ARG A 57 -1.73 -5.74 2.24
C ARG A 57 -1.39 -4.48 1.45
N LEU A 58 -0.30 -3.80 1.80
CA LEU A 58 0.17 -2.64 1.05
C LEU A 58 0.59 -3.04 -0.37
N LEU A 59 1.36 -4.13 -0.53
CA LEU A 59 1.73 -4.66 -1.85
C LEU A 59 0.49 -4.98 -2.70
N MET A 60 -0.53 -5.59 -2.11
CA MET A 60 -1.78 -5.87 -2.82
C MET A 60 -2.46 -4.61 -3.34
N ALA A 61 -2.49 -3.54 -2.53
CA ALA A 61 -3.05 -2.27 -2.94
C ALA A 61 -2.21 -1.59 -4.04
N LEU A 62 -0.89 -1.61 -3.91
CA LEU A 62 0.02 -1.07 -4.93
C LEU A 62 -0.13 -1.82 -6.26
N GLU A 63 -0.19 -3.15 -6.25
CA GLU A 63 -0.42 -3.96 -7.46
C GLU A 63 -1.76 -3.65 -8.12
N TYR A 64 -2.81 -3.43 -7.32
CA TYR A 64 -4.11 -3.01 -7.84
C TYR A 64 -4.04 -1.63 -8.51
N LEU A 65 -3.40 -0.65 -7.87
CA LEU A 65 -3.27 0.70 -8.41
C LEU A 65 -2.43 0.77 -9.69
N ARG A 66 -1.30 0.05 -9.71
CA ARG A 66 -0.36 0.06 -10.85
C ARG A 66 -0.88 -0.69 -12.07
N GLU A 67 -1.52 -1.84 -11.84
CA GLU A 67 -1.80 -2.80 -12.90
C GLU A 67 -3.30 -2.95 -13.19
N TYR A 68 -4.13 -2.30 -12.39
CA TYR A 68 -5.60 -2.32 -12.50
C TYR A 68 -6.18 -3.74 -12.63
N ARG A 69 -5.51 -4.72 -12.00
CA ARG A 69 -5.94 -6.12 -12.03
C ARG A 69 -7.29 -6.28 -11.36
N THR A 70 -8.11 -7.18 -11.90
CA THR A 70 -9.40 -7.52 -11.28
C THR A 70 -9.20 -8.13 -9.89
N TYR A 71 -10.17 -7.93 -8.99
CA TYR A 71 -10.12 -8.57 -7.66
C TYR A 71 -10.07 -10.10 -7.77
N PHE A 72 -10.70 -10.70 -8.78
CA PHE A 72 -10.55 -12.12 -9.07
C PHE A 72 -9.09 -12.52 -9.28
N HIS A 73 -8.35 -11.80 -10.11
CA HIS A 73 -6.94 -12.11 -10.37
C HIS A 73 -6.09 -11.97 -9.09
N ILE A 74 -6.26 -10.86 -8.38
CA ILE A 74 -5.56 -10.60 -7.11
C ILE A 74 -5.89 -11.69 -6.07
N SER A 75 -7.15 -12.12 -6.01
CA SER A 75 -7.61 -13.16 -5.08
C SER A 75 -6.86 -14.48 -5.26
N ARG A 76 -6.51 -14.82 -6.52
CA ARG A 76 -5.73 -16.02 -6.85
C ARG A 76 -4.26 -15.87 -6.46
N SER A 77 -3.66 -14.71 -6.67
CA SER A 77 -2.27 -14.44 -6.27
C SER A 77 -2.07 -14.47 -4.74
N TYR A 78 -3.04 -13.97 -3.97
CA TYR A 78 -2.94 -13.84 -2.52
C TYR A 78 -3.67 -14.93 -1.71
N GLY A 79 -4.39 -15.85 -2.37
CA GLY A 79 -5.14 -16.92 -1.69
C GLY A 79 -6.20 -16.38 -0.72
N LEU A 80 -6.95 -15.37 -1.17
CA LEU A 80 -8.06 -14.72 -0.47
C LEU A 80 -9.34 -14.79 -1.31
N SER A 81 -10.49 -14.42 -0.73
CA SER A 81 -11.69 -14.13 -1.53
C SER A 81 -11.62 -12.75 -2.18
N GLU A 82 -12.34 -12.53 -3.28
CA GLU A 82 -12.42 -11.21 -3.93
C GLU A 82 -12.91 -10.12 -2.97
N SER A 83 -13.91 -10.44 -2.15
CA SER A 83 -14.43 -9.54 -1.12
C SER A 83 -13.40 -9.22 -0.02
N ALA A 84 -12.45 -10.12 0.26
CA ALA A 84 -11.36 -9.84 1.18
C ALA A 84 -10.28 -8.97 0.52
N CYS A 85 -9.97 -9.19 -0.76
CA CYS A 85 -9.09 -8.31 -1.53
C CYS A 85 -9.65 -6.88 -1.59
N TYR A 86 -10.92 -6.71 -1.98
CA TYR A 86 -11.60 -5.42 -2.01
C TYR A 86 -11.47 -4.67 -0.67
N ARG A 87 -11.85 -5.33 0.44
CA ARG A 87 -11.78 -4.71 1.78
C ARG A 87 -10.36 -4.35 2.20
N ASN A 88 -9.37 -5.17 1.85
CA ASN A 88 -7.97 -4.88 2.17
C ASN A 88 -7.46 -3.67 1.39
N ILE A 89 -7.69 -3.65 0.08
CA ILE A 89 -7.27 -2.56 -0.80
C ILE A 89 -7.92 -1.25 -0.38
N ARG A 90 -9.25 -1.24 -0.21
CA ARG A 90 -9.99 -0.06 0.26
C ARG A 90 -9.51 0.45 1.59
N TRP A 91 -9.28 -0.44 2.56
CA TRP A 91 -8.78 -0.03 3.86
C TRP A 91 -7.39 0.62 3.77
N VAL A 92 -6.49 0.10 2.92
CA VAL A 92 -5.18 0.72 2.69
C VAL A 92 -5.33 2.11 2.07
N GLU A 93 -6.12 2.21 0.99
CA GLU A 93 -6.41 3.49 0.31
C GLU A 93 -6.97 4.53 1.29
N ASP A 94 -8.08 4.20 1.98
CA ASP A 94 -8.76 5.11 2.88
C ASP A 94 -7.86 5.57 4.03
N THR A 95 -7.02 4.67 4.56
CA THR A 95 -6.10 5.00 5.66
C THR A 95 -5.02 5.97 5.20
N LEU A 96 -4.40 5.73 4.05
CA LEU A 96 -3.34 6.59 3.52
C LEU A 96 -3.89 7.94 3.03
N ILE A 97 -5.08 7.95 2.43
CA ILE A 97 -5.78 9.19 2.02
C ILE A 97 -6.09 10.04 3.25
N LYS A 98 -6.56 9.42 4.34
CA LYS A 98 -6.91 10.13 5.57
C LYS A 98 -5.70 10.73 6.29
N ASP A 99 -4.54 10.07 6.22
CA ASP A 99 -3.29 10.60 6.78
C ASP A 99 -2.82 11.87 6.04
N GLY A 100 -3.00 11.91 4.73
CA GLY A 100 -2.81 13.11 3.93
C GLY A 100 -1.36 13.43 3.55
N GLN A 101 -0.34 12.76 4.11
CA GLN A 101 1.08 13.00 3.76
C GLN A 101 1.40 12.77 2.27
N PHE A 102 0.66 11.90 1.60
CA PHE A 102 0.83 11.60 0.17
C PHE A 102 -0.10 12.43 -0.73
N SER A 103 -0.84 13.38 -0.16
CA SER A 103 -1.74 14.22 -0.95
C SER A 103 -0.95 15.21 -1.77
N LEU A 104 -1.24 15.28 -3.06
CA LEU A 104 -0.72 16.35 -3.90
C LEU A 104 -1.32 17.68 -3.45
N PRO A 105 -0.52 18.75 -3.39
CA PRO A 105 -1.05 20.07 -3.13
C PRO A 105 -1.96 20.47 -4.30
N GLY A 106 -2.93 21.36 -4.02
CA GLY A 106 -3.91 21.76 -5.03
C GLY A 106 -3.27 22.29 -6.32
N ARG A 107 -3.97 22.18 -7.45
CA ARG A 107 -3.47 22.53 -8.80
C ARG A 107 -2.75 23.89 -8.87
N LYS A 108 -3.19 24.89 -8.10
CA LYS A 108 -2.56 26.23 -8.05
C LYS A 108 -1.18 26.23 -7.37
N ALA A 109 -0.96 25.38 -6.38
CA ALA A 109 0.32 25.24 -5.69
C ALA A 109 1.35 24.50 -6.55
N LEU A 110 0.92 23.51 -7.34
CA LEU A 110 1.78 22.81 -8.31
C LEU A 110 2.35 23.73 -9.41
N LEU A 111 1.70 24.85 -9.70
CA LEU A 111 2.14 25.83 -10.70
C LEU A 111 3.16 26.83 -10.13
N LYS A 112 3.41 26.84 -8.82
CA LYS A 112 4.43 27.69 -8.22
C LYS A 112 5.79 27.01 -8.36
N SER A 113 6.71 27.65 -9.07
CA SER A 113 8.01 27.11 -9.52
C SER A 113 9.03 26.83 -8.41
N ASP A 114 8.69 27.12 -7.15
CA ASP A 114 9.65 27.22 -6.04
C ASP A 114 9.46 26.12 -4.98
N VAL A 115 8.73 25.06 -5.31
CA VAL A 115 8.51 23.93 -4.39
C VAL A 115 8.88 22.62 -5.08
N ASP A 116 9.94 21.99 -4.58
CA ASP A 116 10.30 20.62 -4.96
C ASP A 116 9.32 19.64 -4.34
N TYR A 117 8.60 18.89 -5.19
CA TYR A 117 7.69 17.83 -4.77
C TYR A 117 8.23 16.46 -5.19
N GLU A 118 8.29 15.51 -4.26
CA GLU A 118 8.50 14.12 -4.60
C GLU A 118 7.17 13.47 -5.03
N VAL A 119 6.92 13.46 -6.34
CA VAL A 119 5.72 12.81 -6.91
C VAL A 119 5.95 11.32 -7.05
N VAL A 120 5.15 10.52 -6.36
CA VAL A 120 5.11 9.06 -6.51
C VAL A 120 3.92 8.71 -7.38
N LEU A 121 4.16 8.48 -8.68
CA LEU A 121 3.15 7.98 -9.60
C LEU A 121 3.11 6.44 -9.48
N ILE A 122 2.02 5.93 -8.94
CA ILE A 122 1.79 4.49 -8.76
C ILE A 122 0.95 4.04 -9.94
#